data_AF-A0A927VGN2-F1
#
_entry.id   AF-A0A927VGN2-F1
#
_cell.length_a   1.000
_cell.length_b   1.000
_cell.length_c   1.000
_cell.angle_alpha   90.00
_cell.angle_beta   90.00
_cell.angle_gamma   90.00
#
_symmetry.space_group_name_H-M   'P 1'
#
loop_
_entity.id
_entity.type
_entity.pdbx_description
1 polymer ?
#
loop_
_entity_poly.entity_id
_entity_poly.type
_entity_poly.pdbx_seq_one_letter_code
_entity_poly.pdbx_strand_id
1 'polypeptide(L)'
;MAEIFKQVIKRFFWVPFVLGMIGYFGLSHMGFWESVYASGALYFVNPVTDNSNIVILLAKITAVIVTTSVLIVILSTIATAIDRFFVRRHKDSTAVYSDTEEGMRLAKSLRHGYFAPGKKAEKTENHIIMYQDDLQNIRLYSDQKDAFSQKPVFILLNEIDPFLLEASGNVHFFNVFDLTARKYWRDQNLFEETENAEPVQIAIIGYEKVGQAIFRYAFLNNIYRLDQKIEYHVWGCDIVQKEFLKGLKFENQDSVIIHEEDCRDSLDLIAGMARVILTKEPYIELLQEILYRNPDGKVHCWSPQPMELDQIYAGNAVVVFGMLDEILTEDQIKREAIYRKAKLFNYDYALRYKNRHATPGYEQEMEDAWVALDGFKKGSNIARADHYWIEKRLSECGASEPVLWELEHIRWCRFHYINHWKYDPVRDNAKRRHHLLIPYADLPQNEKEKDGIWDAVLKGEIEKLTQE
;
A
#
# COMPACT_ATOMS: atom_id res chain seq x y z
N MET A 1 -5.91 13.03 22.77
CA MET A 1 -6.81 13.36 23.90
C MET A 1 -7.22 12.12 24.69
N ALA A 2 -7.97 11.15 24.13
CA ALA A 2 -8.44 9.97 24.87
C ALA A 2 -7.32 9.13 25.53
N GLU A 3 -6.18 8.93 24.85
CA GLU A 3 -5.01 8.20 25.40
C GLU A 3 -4.40 8.90 26.63
N ILE A 4 -4.25 10.23 26.56
CA ILE A 4 -3.75 11.08 27.65
C ILE A 4 -4.70 11.00 28.84
N PHE A 5 -6.02 11.10 28.59
CA PHE A 5 -7.02 10.94 29.64
C PHE A 5 -6.98 9.55 30.28
N LYS A 6 -6.81 8.47 29.51
CA LYS A 6 -6.65 7.11 30.06
C LYS A 6 -5.40 6.97 30.92
N GLN A 7 -4.26 7.53 30.49
CA GLN A 7 -3.01 7.51 31.27
C GLN A 7 -3.11 8.35 32.55
N VAL A 8 -3.74 9.53 32.48
CA VAL A 8 -4.00 10.41 33.62
C VAL A 8 -4.95 9.72 34.60
N ILE A 9 -6.04 9.11 34.14
CA ILE A 9 -6.93 8.32 35.00
C ILE A 9 -6.13 7.21 35.68
N LYS A 10 -5.36 6.39 34.94
CA LYS A 10 -4.60 5.28 35.54
C LYS A 10 -3.60 5.72 36.61
N ARG A 11 -2.98 6.90 36.46
CA ARG A 11 -1.99 7.43 37.42
C ARG A 11 -2.61 8.19 38.60
N PHE A 12 -3.72 8.90 38.38
CA PHE A 12 -4.30 9.83 39.36
C PHE A 12 -5.63 9.34 39.95
N PHE A 13 -6.14 8.18 39.52
CA PHE A 13 -7.42 7.63 40.00
C PHE A 13 -7.48 7.57 41.53
N TRP A 14 -6.39 7.20 42.20
CA TRP A 14 -6.35 7.03 43.67
C TRP A 14 -6.07 8.32 44.46
N VAL A 15 -5.68 9.42 43.80
CA VAL A 15 -5.33 10.67 44.48
C VAL A 15 -6.50 11.22 45.32
N PRO A 16 -7.75 11.28 44.82
CA PRO A 16 -8.87 11.72 45.65
C PRO A 16 -9.11 10.83 46.87
N PHE A 17 -8.95 9.51 46.72
CA PHE A 17 -9.09 8.56 47.82
C PHE A 17 -8.01 8.74 48.89
N VAL A 18 -6.73 8.88 48.49
CA VAL A 18 -5.62 9.08 49.42
C VAL A 18 -5.73 10.41 50.16
N LEU A 19 -6.05 11.50 49.44
CA LEU A 19 -6.28 12.80 50.07
C LEU A 19 -7.50 12.78 50.98
N GLY A 20 -8.57 12.09 50.59
CA GLY A 20 -9.74 11.85 51.42
C GLY A 20 -9.37 11.12 52.72
N MET A 21 -8.57 10.06 52.63
CA MET A 21 -8.12 9.30 53.80
C MET A 21 -7.30 10.17 54.75
N ILE A 22 -6.35 10.95 54.23
CA ILE A 22 -5.55 11.88 55.06
C ILE A 22 -6.45 12.95 55.70
N GLY A 23 -7.40 13.49 54.94
CA GLY A 23 -8.29 14.54 55.38
C GLY A 23 -9.30 14.09 56.45
N TYR A 24 -10.02 12.98 56.21
CA TYR A 24 -11.08 12.49 57.09
C TYR A 24 -10.52 11.76 58.33
N PHE A 25 -9.53 10.88 58.16
CA PHE A 25 -8.94 10.12 59.26
C PHE A 25 -7.95 10.97 60.07
N GLY A 26 -7.02 11.63 59.37
CA GLY A 26 -5.90 12.33 60.01
C GLY A 26 -6.25 13.68 60.61
N LEU A 27 -7.13 14.45 59.95
CA LEU A 27 -7.42 15.84 60.32
C LEU A 27 -8.83 16.07 60.87
N SER A 28 -9.77 15.14 60.66
CA SER A 28 -11.14 15.21 61.19
C SER A 28 -11.48 14.12 62.21
N HIS A 29 -10.50 13.28 62.57
CA HIS A 29 -10.60 12.22 63.60
C HIS A 29 -11.76 11.24 63.43
N MET A 30 -12.20 10.99 62.19
CA MET A 30 -13.19 9.94 61.91
C MET A 30 -12.63 8.54 62.18
N GLY A 31 -13.52 7.58 62.42
CA GLY A 31 -13.14 6.18 62.45
C GLY A 31 -12.48 5.76 61.13
N PHE A 32 -11.56 4.79 61.17
CA PHE A 32 -10.85 4.31 59.98
C PHE A 32 -11.83 3.89 58.86
N TRP A 33 -12.85 3.08 59.19
CA TRP A 33 -13.85 2.62 58.22
C TRP A 33 -14.79 3.73 57.74
N GLU A 34 -15.10 4.70 58.59
CA GLU A 34 -15.86 5.89 58.20
C GLU A 34 -15.08 6.75 57.22
N SER A 35 -13.77 6.88 57.42
CA SER A 35 -12.86 7.62 56.53
C SER A 35 -12.70 6.91 55.18
N VAL A 36 -12.61 5.57 55.17
CA VAL A 36 -12.60 4.76 53.95
C VAL A 36 -13.88 4.96 53.15
N TYR A 37 -15.03 4.89 53.83
CA TYR A 37 -16.34 5.13 53.21
C TYR A 37 -16.46 6.55 52.66
N ALA A 38 -16.14 7.57 53.47
CA ALA A 38 -16.21 8.97 53.08
C ALA A 38 -15.27 9.32 51.91
N SER A 39 -14.10 8.70 51.86
CA SER A 39 -13.14 8.85 50.75
C SER A 39 -13.62 8.18 49.48
N GLY A 40 -14.26 7.00 49.58
CA GLY A 40 -14.88 6.32 48.44
C GLY A 40 -16.09 7.06 47.89
N ALA A 41 -16.90 7.67 48.77
CA ALA A 41 -18.09 8.41 48.39
C ALA A 41 -17.79 9.68 47.56
N LEU A 42 -16.58 10.22 47.64
CA LEU A 42 -16.13 11.36 46.80
C LEU A 42 -16.28 11.08 45.30
N TYR A 43 -16.14 9.83 44.85
CA TYR A 43 -16.27 9.45 43.43
C TYR A 43 -17.72 9.40 42.93
N PHE A 44 -18.70 9.44 43.84
CA PHE A 44 -20.12 9.38 43.48
C PHE A 44 -20.83 10.72 43.66
N VAL A 45 -20.06 11.81 43.82
CA VAL A 45 -20.56 13.18 44.01
C VAL A 45 -21.52 13.26 45.22
N ASN A 46 -21.28 12.44 46.25
CA ASN A 46 -22.07 12.44 47.48
C ASN A 46 -21.15 12.62 48.69
N PRO A 47 -20.84 13.86 49.10
CA PRO A 47 -20.01 14.10 50.28
C PRO A 47 -20.76 13.67 51.55
N VAL A 48 -20.15 12.78 52.32
CA VAL A 48 -20.76 12.15 53.51
C VAL A 48 -20.81 13.12 54.70
N THR A 49 -20.00 14.18 54.72
CA THR A 49 -19.91 15.13 55.85
C THR A 49 -19.53 16.56 55.47
N ASP A 50 -19.99 17.52 56.28
CA ASP A 50 -19.73 18.97 56.16
C ASP A 50 -18.35 19.40 56.68
N ASN A 51 -17.57 18.49 57.28
CA ASN A 51 -16.20 18.79 57.69
C ASN A 51 -15.33 19.14 56.46
N SER A 52 -14.84 20.38 56.42
CA SER A 52 -14.00 20.86 55.32
C SER A 52 -12.67 21.40 55.86
N ASN A 53 -11.61 20.65 55.60
CA ASN A 53 -10.24 21.16 55.67
C ASN A 53 -9.68 21.23 54.25
N ILE A 54 -8.55 21.93 54.08
CA ILE A 54 -7.95 22.15 52.75
C ILE A 54 -7.62 20.84 52.02
N VAL A 55 -7.26 19.77 52.75
CA VAL A 55 -6.96 18.45 52.18
C VAL A 55 -8.24 17.76 51.68
N ILE A 56 -9.33 17.83 52.44
CA ILE A 56 -10.65 17.35 52.02
C ILE A 56 -11.16 18.14 50.81
N LEU A 57 -10.93 19.45 50.76
CA LEU A 57 -11.30 20.28 49.60
C LEU A 57 -10.53 19.85 48.34
N LEU A 58 -9.22 19.62 48.46
CA LEU A 58 -8.40 19.10 47.35
C LEU A 58 -8.85 17.68 46.93
N ALA A 59 -9.23 16.83 47.88
CA ALA A 59 -9.80 15.51 47.61
C ALA A 59 -11.12 15.62 46.82
N LYS A 60 -12.00 16.55 47.20
CA LYS A 60 -13.27 16.82 46.49
C LYS A 60 -13.03 17.32 45.05
N ILE A 61 -12.13 18.29 44.85
CA ILE A 61 -11.82 18.85 43.52
C ILE A 61 -11.23 17.76 42.61
N THR A 62 -10.23 17.02 43.11
CA THR A 62 -9.60 15.95 42.33
C THR A 62 -10.58 14.81 42.03
N ALA A 63 -11.50 14.49 42.95
CA ALA A 63 -12.56 13.51 42.69
C ALA A 63 -13.45 13.93 41.52
N VAL A 64 -13.92 15.18 41.49
CA VAL A 64 -14.74 15.71 40.38
C VAL A 64 -14.00 15.63 39.05
N ILE A 65 -12.71 15.95 39.01
CA ILE A 65 -11.89 15.85 37.79
C ILE A 65 -11.80 14.40 37.32
N VAL A 66 -11.51 13.46 38.23
CA VAL A 66 -11.39 12.03 37.90
C VAL A 66 -12.74 11.47 37.45
N THR A 67 -13.83 11.75 38.14
CA THR A 67 -15.17 11.24 37.80
C THR A 67 -15.68 11.79 36.48
N THR A 68 -15.49 13.09 36.23
CA THR A 68 -15.82 13.72 34.94
C THR A 68 -15.01 13.11 33.81
N SER A 69 -13.71 12.87 34.02
CA SER A 69 -12.84 12.23 33.03
C SER A 69 -13.28 10.79 32.72
N VAL A 70 -13.61 10.00 33.74
CA VAL A 70 -14.15 8.64 33.58
C VAL A 70 -15.48 8.67 32.81
N LEU A 71 -16.37 9.60 33.16
CA LEU A 71 -17.65 9.77 32.47
C LEU A 71 -17.47 10.11 30.99
N ILE A 72 -16.55 11.02 30.66
CA ILE A 72 -16.20 11.37 29.27
C ILE A 72 -15.69 10.14 28.51
N VAL A 73 -14.83 9.33 29.14
CA VAL A 73 -14.34 8.08 28.52
C VAL A 73 -15.50 7.10 28.28
N ILE A 74 -16.42 6.92 29.23
CA ILE A 74 -17.60 6.07 29.06
C ILE A 74 -18.49 6.59 27.92
N LEU A 75 -18.82 7.89 27.93
CA LEU A 75 -19.65 8.51 26.90
C LEU A 75 -19.01 8.42 25.52
N SER A 76 -17.70 8.66 25.41
CA SER A 76 -16.95 8.51 24.15
C SER A 76 -16.96 7.07 23.64
N THR A 77 -16.91 6.08 24.55
CA THR A 77 -17.00 4.65 24.21
C THR A 77 -18.41 4.30 23.70
N ILE A 78 -19.46 4.81 24.35
CA ILE A 78 -20.85 4.64 23.91
C ILE A 78 -21.06 5.31 22.55
N ALA A 79 -20.61 6.55 22.37
CA ALA A 79 -20.71 7.27 21.10
C ALA A 79 -20.01 6.49 19.97
N THR A 80 -18.78 6.04 20.20
CA THR A 80 -18.04 5.21 19.25
C THR A 80 -18.77 3.89 18.93
N ALA A 81 -19.39 3.26 19.92
CA ALA A 81 -20.16 2.04 19.71
C ALA A 81 -21.42 2.28 18.87
N ILE A 82 -22.09 3.43 19.07
CA ILE A 82 -23.24 3.87 18.27
C ILE A 82 -22.82 4.18 16.83
N ASP A 83 -21.75 4.93 16.64
CA ASP A 83 -21.22 5.27 15.31
C ASP A 83 -20.88 3.99 14.53
N ARG A 84 -20.15 3.06 15.16
CA ARG A 84 -19.86 1.73 14.58
C ARG A 84 -21.13 0.97 14.23
N PHE A 85 -22.16 1.03 15.07
CA PHE A 85 -23.43 0.36 14.81
C PHE A 85 -24.15 0.91 13.57
N PHE A 86 -24.06 2.22 13.31
CA PHE A 86 -24.59 2.81 12.08
C PHE A 86 -23.74 2.46 10.87
N VAL A 87 -22.41 2.61 10.96
CA VAL A 87 -21.48 2.31 9.87
C VAL A 87 -21.64 0.86 9.37
N ARG A 88 -21.77 -0.11 10.27
CA ARG A 88 -21.93 -1.54 9.92
C ARG A 88 -23.18 -1.88 9.11
N ARG A 89 -24.15 -0.98 9.00
CA ARG A 89 -25.35 -1.22 8.15
C ARG A 89 -25.10 -0.99 6.67
N HIS A 90 -23.99 -0.34 6.33
CA HIS A 90 -23.66 -0.01 4.95
C HIS A 90 -22.94 -1.18 4.26
N LYS A 91 -23.21 -1.35 2.96
CA LYS A 91 -22.65 -2.44 2.14
C LYS A 91 -21.15 -2.29 1.87
N ASP A 92 -20.63 -1.08 1.99
CA ASP A 92 -19.22 -0.71 1.86
C ASP A 92 -18.54 -0.55 3.24
N SER A 93 -19.20 -0.98 4.32
CA SER A 93 -18.66 -0.85 5.68
C SER A 93 -17.28 -1.50 5.81
N THR A 94 -16.31 -0.74 6.34
CA THR A 94 -14.91 -1.17 6.37
C THR A 94 -14.31 -1.00 7.76
N ALA A 95 -13.77 -2.07 8.35
CA ALA A 95 -13.00 -2.00 9.58
C ALA A 95 -11.50 -1.95 9.27
N VAL A 96 -10.79 -0.96 9.84
CA VAL A 96 -9.33 -0.83 9.70
C VAL A 96 -8.64 -1.22 11.00
N TYR A 97 -7.81 -2.26 10.95
CA TYR A 97 -7.00 -2.76 12.05
C TYR A 97 -5.58 -2.27 11.88
N SER A 98 -5.08 -1.45 12.80
CA SER A 98 -3.73 -0.88 12.72
C SER A 98 -3.25 -0.43 14.10
N ASP A 99 -1.95 -0.21 14.22
CA ASP A 99 -1.26 0.39 15.36
C ASP A 99 -0.60 1.74 15.03
N THR A 100 -0.81 2.27 13.83
CA THR A 100 -0.17 3.51 13.36
C THR A 100 -1.14 4.68 13.20
N GLU A 101 -0.60 5.90 13.12
CA GLU A 101 -1.42 7.09 12.87
C GLU A 101 -2.06 7.07 11.49
N GLU A 102 -1.35 6.54 10.50
CA GLU A 102 -1.80 6.42 9.12
C GLU A 102 -3.02 5.50 9.02
N GLY A 103 -3.02 4.37 9.72
CA GLY A 103 -4.20 3.50 9.78
C GLY A 103 -5.40 4.18 10.44
N MET A 104 -5.18 5.05 11.42
CA MET A 104 -6.24 5.88 12.01
C MET A 104 -6.74 6.97 11.06
N ARG A 105 -5.87 7.57 10.23
CA ARG A 105 -6.26 8.55 9.20
C ARG A 105 -7.05 7.89 8.10
N LEU A 106 -6.59 6.74 7.57
CA LEU A 106 -7.32 5.94 6.59
C LEU A 106 -8.73 5.61 7.10
N ALA A 107 -8.86 5.09 8.33
CA ALA A 107 -10.18 4.76 8.88
C ALA A 107 -11.17 5.93 8.89
N LYS A 108 -10.68 7.17 9.00
CA LYS A 108 -11.49 8.39 9.00
C LYS A 108 -11.78 8.93 7.59
N SER A 109 -10.92 8.66 6.61
CA SER A 109 -11.11 9.10 5.23
C SER A 109 -12.13 8.23 4.49
N LEU A 110 -12.30 6.97 4.92
CA LEU A 110 -13.30 6.05 4.40
C LEU A 110 -14.73 6.54 4.67
N ARG A 111 -15.58 6.51 3.64
CA ARG A 111 -16.99 6.96 3.72
C ARG A 111 -17.78 6.26 4.83
N HIS A 112 -17.65 4.94 4.91
CA HIS A 112 -18.27 4.11 5.95
C HIS A 112 -17.19 3.24 6.62
N GLY A 113 -16.10 3.90 7.06
CA GLY A 113 -15.00 3.24 7.77
C GLY A 113 -14.97 3.54 9.26
N TYR A 114 -14.29 2.66 10.01
CA TYR A 114 -13.87 2.99 11.37
C TYR A 114 -12.61 2.23 11.79
N PHE A 115 -11.90 2.83 12.74
CA PHE A 115 -10.71 2.23 13.34
C PHE A 115 -11.08 1.17 14.38
N ALA A 116 -10.49 -0.01 14.23
CA ALA A 116 -10.67 -1.18 15.07
C ALA A 116 -9.36 -1.48 15.85
N PRO A 117 -9.21 -0.99 17.10
CA PRO A 117 -8.00 -1.21 17.89
C PRO A 117 -7.87 -2.65 18.44
N GLY A 118 -8.93 -3.45 18.33
CA GLY A 118 -8.99 -4.79 18.88
C GLY A 118 -8.37 -5.83 17.96
N LYS A 119 -7.90 -6.94 18.55
CA LYS A 119 -7.44 -8.12 17.81
C LYS A 119 -8.57 -9.05 17.40
N LYS A 120 -9.82 -8.59 17.35
CA LYS A 120 -10.98 -9.43 17.00
C LYS A 120 -11.61 -8.96 15.70
N ALA A 121 -12.00 -9.90 14.85
CA ALA A 121 -12.73 -9.60 13.63
C ALA A 121 -14.04 -8.87 13.95
N GLU A 122 -14.19 -7.70 13.37
CA GLU A 122 -15.38 -6.86 13.43
C GLU A 122 -16.46 -7.38 12.48
N LYS A 123 -17.73 -7.07 12.75
CA LYS A 123 -18.85 -7.43 11.86
C LYS A 123 -19.04 -6.36 10.78
N THR A 124 -18.19 -6.37 9.76
CA THR A 124 -18.21 -5.43 8.61
C THR A 124 -18.16 -6.18 7.28
N GLU A 125 -18.43 -5.47 6.19
CA GLU A 125 -18.38 -6.04 4.84
C GLU A 125 -16.95 -6.15 4.30
N ASN A 126 -16.07 -5.23 4.68
CA ASN A 126 -14.67 -5.21 4.29
C ASN A 126 -13.75 -5.08 5.51
N HIS A 127 -12.51 -5.55 5.36
CA HIS A 127 -11.48 -5.51 6.39
C HIS A 127 -10.15 -5.03 5.82
N ILE A 128 -9.51 -4.06 6.45
CA ILE A 128 -8.15 -3.61 6.12
C ILE A 128 -7.26 -3.87 7.33
N ILE A 129 -6.28 -4.76 7.20
CA ILE A 129 -5.32 -5.11 8.24
C ILE A 129 -3.97 -4.49 7.86
N MET A 130 -3.50 -3.52 8.64
CA MET A 130 -2.30 -2.72 8.35
C MET A 130 -1.54 -2.29 9.60
N TYR A 131 -1.11 -3.26 10.39
CA TYR A 131 -0.07 -3.09 11.39
C TYR A 131 1.29 -2.87 10.73
N GLN A 132 2.20 -2.22 11.46
CA GLN A 132 3.58 -2.01 11.01
C GLN A 132 4.34 -3.33 10.77
N ASP A 133 4.03 -4.38 11.54
CA ASP A 133 4.64 -5.71 11.41
C ASP A 133 3.77 -6.64 10.55
N ASP A 134 4.31 -7.07 9.42
CA ASP A 134 3.68 -8.04 8.50
C ASP A 134 3.27 -9.35 9.21
N LEU A 135 4.06 -9.82 10.18
CA LEU A 135 3.71 -11.05 10.91
C LEU A 135 2.48 -10.85 11.77
N GLN A 136 2.28 -9.66 12.33
CA GLN A 136 1.07 -9.32 13.07
C GLN A 136 -0.14 -9.25 12.14
N ASN A 137 0.04 -8.72 10.92
CA ASN A 137 -1.00 -8.69 9.88
C ASN A 137 -1.48 -10.10 9.54
N ILE A 138 -0.53 -11.01 9.27
CA ILE A 138 -0.82 -12.41 8.96
C ILE A 138 -1.48 -13.11 10.15
N ARG A 139 -0.95 -12.93 11.37
CA ARG A 139 -1.49 -13.57 12.59
C ARG A 139 -2.93 -13.17 12.89
N LEU A 140 -3.26 -11.89 12.75
CA LEU A 140 -4.63 -11.44 12.98
C LEU A 140 -5.62 -12.19 12.07
N TYR A 141 -5.27 -12.35 10.79
CA TYR A 141 -6.08 -13.09 9.84
C TYR A 141 -6.10 -14.59 10.14
N SER A 142 -4.94 -15.22 10.35
CA SER A 142 -4.82 -16.67 10.51
C SER A 142 -5.53 -17.18 11.77
N ASP A 143 -5.45 -16.44 12.87
CA ASP A 143 -6.05 -16.84 14.15
C ASP A 143 -7.58 -16.82 14.13
N GLN A 144 -8.18 -16.12 13.15
CA GLN A 144 -9.62 -15.88 13.06
C GLN A 144 -10.15 -16.05 11.64
N LYS A 145 -9.57 -16.98 10.88
CA LYS A 145 -9.90 -17.21 9.47
C LYS A 145 -11.41 -17.39 9.22
N ASP A 146 -12.10 -18.10 10.10
CA ASP A 146 -13.55 -18.33 9.99
C ASP A 146 -14.36 -17.03 10.17
N ALA A 147 -13.91 -16.14 11.06
CA ALA A 147 -14.58 -14.88 11.33
C ALA A 147 -14.40 -13.86 10.17
N PHE A 148 -13.31 -14.00 9.42
CA PHE A 148 -13.06 -13.24 8.19
C PHE A 148 -13.59 -13.94 6.92
N SER A 149 -14.13 -15.15 7.03
CA SER A 149 -14.53 -15.95 5.86
C SER A 149 -15.63 -15.26 5.05
N GLN A 150 -15.57 -15.41 3.72
CA GLN A 150 -16.53 -14.85 2.74
C GLN A 150 -16.53 -13.32 2.56
N LYS A 151 -15.75 -12.56 3.34
CA LYS A 151 -15.63 -11.10 3.20
C LYS A 151 -14.26 -10.69 2.67
N PRO A 152 -14.14 -9.65 1.82
CA PRO A 152 -12.85 -9.16 1.37
C PRO A 152 -11.96 -8.70 2.54
N VAL A 153 -10.73 -9.21 2.58
CA VAL A 153 -9.70 -8.82 3.55
C VAL A 153 -8.48 -8.29 2.80
N PHE A 154 -8.15 -7.03 3.04
CA PHE A 154 -6.98 -6.35 2.48
C PHE A 154 -5.89 -6.35 3.55
N ILE A 155 -4.74 -6.95 3.27
CA ILE A 155 -3.65 -7.16 4.23
C ILE A 155 -2.40 -6.45 3.72
N LEU A 156 -1.86 -5.54 4.53
CA LEU A 156 -0.59 -4.87 4.27
C LEU A 156 0.56 -5.88 4.44
N LEU A 157 1.41 -6.00 3.42
CA LEU A 157 2.68 -6.71 3.50
C LEU A 157 3.78 -5.88 2.84
N ASN A 158 4.68 -5.36 3.67
CA ASN A 158 5.78 -4.50 3.24
C ASN A 158 7.15 -5.22 3.13
N GLU A 159 7.30 -6.35 3.82
CA GLU A 159 8.53 -7.17 3.88
C GLU A 159 8.32 -8.54 3.22
N ILE A 160 7.14 -9.13 3.38
CA ILE A 160 6.84 -10.47 2.91
C ILE A 160 6.28 -10.41 1.50
N ASP A 161 6.89 -11.16 0.58
CA ASP A 161 6.37 -11.31 -0.78
C ASP A 161 5.02 -12.07 -0.75
N PRO A 162 3.90 -11.42 -1.13
CA PRO A 162 2.59 -12.04 -1.11
C PRO A 162 2.46 -13.22 -2.09
N PHE A 163 3.31 -13.30 -3.12
CA PHE A 163 3.28 -14.40 -4.08
C PHE A 163 3.84 -15.71 -3.53
N LEU A 164 4.55 -15.66 -2.40
CA LEU A 164 5.03 -16.84 -1.67
C LEU A 164 3.99 -17.39 -0.68
N LEU A 165 2.88 -16.68 -0.48
CA LEU A 165 1.82 -17.09 0.43
C LEU A 165 0.75 -17.90 -0.30
N GLU A 166 0.22 -18.92 0.38
CA GLU A 166 -0.99 -19.61 -0.06
C GLU A 166 -2.20 -18.67 0.08
N ALA A 167 -2.53 -17.95 -0.99
CA ALA A 167 -3.62 -16.99 -0.97
C ALA A 167 -4.99 -17.70 -0.95
N SER A 168 -5.74 -17.53 0.14
CA SER A 168 -7.17 -17.84 0.21
C SER A 168 -8.00 -16.82 -0.58
N GLY A 169 -9.08 -17.27 -1.22
CA GLY A 169 -9.80 -16.54 -2.28
C GLY A 169 -10.28 -15.12 -1.95
N ASN A 170 -10.57 -14.80 -0.69
CA ASN A 170 -11.07 -13.49 -0.25
C ASN A 170 -9.99 -12.55 0.31
N VAL A 171 -8.71 -12.94 0.23
CA VAL A 171 -7.58 -12.16 0.75
C VAL A 171 -6.86 -11.45 -0.38
N HIS A 172 -6.65 -10.15 -0.19
CA HIS A 172 -5.95 -9.27 -1.09
C HIS A 172 -4.76 -8.66 -0.35
N PHE A 173 -3.56 -8.82 -0.89
CA PHE A 173 -2.37 -8.22 -0.32
C PHE A 173 -2.07 -6.89 -1.01
N PHE A 174 -1.66 -5.90 -0.23
CA PHE A 174 -1.16 -4.62 -0.75
C PHE A 174 0.15 -4.25 -0.06
N ASN A 175 0.97 -3.47 -0.76
CA ASN A 175 2.28 -3.03 -0.32
C ASN A 175 2.38 -1.53 -0.58
N VAL A 176 2.76 -0.75 0.44
CA VAL A 176 2.77 0.72 0.35
C VAL A 176 3.73 1.20 -0.73
N PHE A 177 4.90 0.56 -0.87
CA PHE A 177 5.92 0.94 -1.84
C PHE A 177 5.47 0.65 -3.28
N ASP A 178 4.80 -0.48 -3.52
CA ASP A 178 4.23 -0.80 -4.83
C ASP A 178 3.11 0.18 -5.21
N LEU A 179 2.28 0.60 -4.24
CA LEU A 179 1.26 1.63 -4.46
C LEU A 179 1.90 2.99 -4.77
N THR A 180 2.96 3.36 -4.04
CA THR A 180 3.76 4.56 -4.32
C THR A 180 4.32 4.54 -5.73
N ALA A 181 4.97 3.45 -6.14
CA ALA A 181 5.55 3.34 -7.47
C ALA A 181 4.49 3.40 -8.58
N ARG A 182 3.34 2.73 -8.39
CA ARG A 182 2.22 2.80 -9.35
C ARG A 182 1.73 4.22 -9.52
N LYS A 183 1.38 4.90 -8.42
CA LYS A 183 0.88 6.29 -8.49
C LYS A 183 1.91 7.19 -9.15
N TYR A 184 3.18 7.08 -8.73
CA TYR A 184 4.28 7.86 -9.30
C TYR A 184 4.37 7.71 -10.82
N TRP A 185 4.45 6.49 -11.34
CA TRP A 185 4.63 6.27 -12.78
C TRP A 185 3.36 6.51 -13.61
N ARG A 186 2.17 6.46 -12.99
CA ARG A 186 0.93 6.91 -13.63
C ARG A 186 0.94 8.43 -13.83
N ASP A 187 1.24 9.16 -12.76
CA ASP A 187 1.24 10.62 -12.75
C ASP A 187 2.44 11.17 -13.56
N GLN A 188 3.58 10.49 -13.51
CA GLN A 188 4.86 10.86 -14.12
C GLN A 188 5.30 9.78 -15.13
N ASN A 189 4.46 9.47 -16.11
CA ASN A 189 4.81 8.51 -17.17
C ASN A 189 5.93 9.04 -18.09
N LEU A 190 6.40 8.21 -19.03
CA LEU A 190 7.51 8.54 -19.94
C LEU A 190 7.07 8.60 -21.42
N PHE A 191 5.78 8.72 -21.72
CA PHE A 191 5.30 8.73 -23.10
C PHE A 191 6.02 9.80 -23.93
N GLU A 192 6.05 11.04 -23.45
CA GLU A 192 6.69 12.14 -24.16
C GLU A 192 8.22 12.00 -24.17
N GLU A 193 8.85 11.60 -23.06
CA GLU A 193 10.29 11.42 -23.00
C GLU A 193 10.80 10.36 -23.99
N THR A 194 10.08 9.25 -24.14
CA THR A 194 10.47 8.15 -25.05
C THR A 194 10.26 8.46 -26.53
N GLU A 195 9.54 9.52 -26.87
CA GLU A 195 9.43 10.02 -28.25
C GLU A 195 10.53 11.03 -28.60
N ASN A 196 11.01 11.80 -27.61
CA ASN A 196 11.87 12.96 -27.83
C ASN A 196 13.37 12.70 -27.60
N ALA A 197 13.73 11.64 -26.87
CA ALA A 197 15.12 11.35 -26.51
C ALA A 197 15.41 9.85 -26.57
N GLU A 198 16.60 9.50 -27.08
CA GLU A 198 17.09 8.11 -27.09
C GLU A 198 18.63 8.10 -26.96
N PRO A 199 19.21 7.51 -25.89
CA PRO A 199 18.54 6.86 -24.76
C PRO A 199 17.87 7.84 -23.80
N VAL A 200 16.80 7.39 -23.13
CA VAL A 200 16.22 8.09 -21.97
C VAL A 200 16.93 7.60 -20.71
N GLN A 201 17.82 8.43 -20.16
CA GLN A 201 18.58 8.08 -18.95
C GLN A 201 17.84 8.52 -17.69
N ILE A 202 17.66 7.59 -16.76
CA ILE A 202 16.93 7.80 -15.50
C ILE A 202 17.82 7.38 -14.33
N ALA A 203 18.11 8.30 -13.42
CA ALA A 203 18.79 7.99 -12.17
C ALA A 203 17.77 7.57 -11.09
N ILE A 204 18.03 6.44 -10.42
CA ILE A 204 17.33 5.99 -9.21
C ILE A 204 18.37 5.94 -8.09
N ILE A 205 18.28 6.88 -7.16
CA ILE A 205 19.25 7.06 -6.07
C ILE A 205 18.62 6.61 -4.74
N GLY A 206 19.27 5.63 -4.11
CA GLY A 206 18.74 4.86 -3.00
C GLY A 206 17.99 3.64 -3.54
N TYR A 207 18.44 2.43 -3.22
CA TYR A 207 17.80 1.19 -3.70
C TYR A 207 17.23 0.35 -2.55
N GLU A 208 16.66 1.04 -1.57
CA GLU A 208 15.85 0.42 -0.52
C GLU A 208 14.44 0.11 -1.07
N LYS A 209 13.44 -0.07 -0.22
CA LYS A 209 12.13 -0.58 -0.63
C LYS A 209 11.43 0.30 -1.68
N VAL A 210 11.52 1.62 -1.52
CA VAL A 210 10.94 2.58 -2.47
C VAL A 210 11.68 2.50 -3.82
N GLY A 211 13.01 2.58 -3.82
CA GLY A 211 13.82 2.46 -5.04
C GLY A 211 13.61 1.14 -5.78
N GLN A 212 13.50 0.04 -5.04
CA GLN A 212 13.15 -1.28 -5.58
C GLN A 212 11.75 -1.28 -6.21
N ALA A 213 10.74 -0.72 -5.54
CA ALA A 213 9.38 -0.65 -6.07
C ALA A 213 9.30 0.25 -7.32
N ILE A 214 9.98 1.41 -7.29
CA ILE A 214 10.07 2.34 -8.43
C ILE A 214 10.68 1.64 -9.65
N PHE A 215 11.82 0.97 -9.48
CA PHE A 215 12.45 0.22 -10.56
C PHE A 215 11.58 -0.96 -11.00
N ARG A 216 11.04 -1.75 -10.07
CA ARG A 216 10.19 -2.91 -10.39
C ARG A 216 8.99 -2.50 -11.23
N TYR A 217 8.30 -1.43 -10.85
CA TYR A 217 7.18 -0.91 -11.64
C TYR A 217 7.64 -0.45 -13.01
N ALA A 218 8.74 0.31 -13.10
CA ALA A 218 9.29 0.80 -14.35
C ALA A 218 9.69 -0.35 -15.29
N PHE A 219 10.42 -1.33 -14.77
CA PHE A 219 10.82 -2.54 -15.49
C PHE A 219 9.59 -3.26 -16.08
N LEU A 220 8.52 -3.41 -15.30
CA LEU A 220 7.34 -4.11 -15.74
C LEU A 220 6.44 -3.30 -16.66
N ASN A 221 6.35 -1.98 -16.50
CA ASN A 221 5.29 -1.19 -17.14
C ASN A 221 5.78 -0.14 -18.11
N ASN A 222 6.99 0.39 -17.98
CA ASN A 222 7.48 1.45 -18.86
C ASN A 222 7.93 0.85 -20.22
N ILE A 223 6.98 0.30 -20.98
CA ILE A 223 7.16 -0.41 -22.24
C ILE A 223 6.23 0.26 -23.27
N TYR A 224 6.72 1.31 -23.90
CA TYR A 224 5.96 2.20 -24.80
C TYR A 224 6.22 1.89 -26.28
N ARG A 225 7.42 1.40 -26.62
CA ARG A 225 7.80 1.00 -27.99
C ARG A 225 8.66 -0.26 -27.96
N LEU A 226 8.70 -0.99 -29.08
CA LEU A 226 9.54 -2.18 -29.25
C LEU A 226 11.03 -1.87 -29.30
N ASP A 227 11.36 -0.70 -29.84
CA ASP A 227 12.73 -0.24 -30.08
C ASP A 227 13.20 0.81 -29.07
N GLN A 228 12.40 1.14 -28.04
CA GLN A 228 12.80 2.10 -27.02
C GLN A 228 14.10 1.72 -26.33
N LYS A 229 14.82 2.74 -25.86
CA LYS A 229 16.05 2.59 -25.11
C LYS A 229 16.02 3.43 -23.84
N ILE A 230 15.48 2.89 -22.76
CA ILE A 230 15.52 3.47 -21.42
C ILE A 230 16.69 2.86 -20.65
N GLU A 231 17.56 3.72 -20.12
CA GLU A 231 18.70 3.32 -19.29
C GLU A 231 18.42 3.69 -17.82
N TYR A 232 18.19 2.69 -16.98
CA TYR A 232 17.98 2.88 -15.54
C TYR A 232 19.33 2.82 -14.81
N HIS A 233 19.84 3.96 -14.40
CA HIS A 233 21.06 4.07 -13.60
C HIS A 233 20.72 4.00 -12.11
N VAL A 234 21.26 3.02 -11.40
CA VAL A 234 20.86 2.71 -10.02
C VAL A 234 22.05 2.85 -9.05
N TRP A 235 21.86 3.65 -8.00
CA TRP A 235 22.80 3.83 -6.90
C TRP A 235 22.23 3.30 -5.57
N GLY A 236 23.11 2.74 -4.74
CA GLY A 236 22.77 2.31 -3.38
C GLY A 236 22.23 0.89 -3.27
N CYS A 237 22.51 0.02 -4.25
CA CYS A 237 22.22 -1.41 -4.16
C CYS A 237 23.17 -2.13 -3.20
N ASP A 238 22.65 -3.13 -2.47
CA ASP A 238 23.48 -4.14 -1.80
C ASP A 238 24.03 -5.20 -2.78
N ILE A 239 24.91 -6.07 -2.30
CA ILE A 239 25.59 -7.08 -3.13
C ILE A 239 24.60 -8.05 -3.80
N VAL A 240 23.54 -8.45 -3.10
CA VAL A 240 22.56 -9.42 -3.61
C VAL A 240 21.68 -8.77 -4.68
N GLN A 241 21.25 -7.53 -4.43
CA GLN A 241 20.49 -6.72 -5.38
C GLN A 241 21.29 -6.47 -6.66
N LYS A 242 22.58 -6.13 -6.54
CA LYS A 242 23.48 -5.92 -7.68
C LYS A 242 23.51 -7.14 -8.60
N GLU A 243 23.77 -8.32 -8.03
CA GLU A 243 23.87 -9.56 -8.81
C GLU A 243 22.54 -9.89 -9.49
N PHE A 244 21.43 -9.70 -8.78
CA PHE A 244 20.10 -9.94 -9.34
C PHE A 244 19.81 -9.01 -10.53
N LEU A 245 20.05 -7.71 -10.38
CA LEU A 245 19.80 -6.71 -11.42
C LEU A 245 20.67 -6.92 -12.67
N LYS A 246 21.95 -7.29 -12.49
CA LYS A 246 22.87 -7.61 -13.61
C LYS A 246 22.36 -8.79 -14.46
N GLY A 247 21.60 -9.70 -13.86
CA GLY A 247 21.02 -10.86 -14.55
C GLY A 247 19.67 -10.62 -15.22
N LEU A 248 19.05 -9.45 -15.04
CA LEU A 248 17.73 -9.16 -15.61
C LEU A 248 17.78 -8.98 -17.13
N LYS A 249 16.76 -9.49 -17.80
CA LYS A 249 16.56 -9.34 -19.25
C LYS A 249 15.35 -8.47 -19.53
N PHE A 250 15.48 -7.54 -20.45
CA PHE A 250 14.44 -6.57 -20.80
C PHE A 250 13.64 -6.96 -22.05
N GLU A 251 14.12 -7.89 -22.88
CA GLU A 251 13.49 -8.31 -24.15
C GLU A 251 13.25 -7.15 -25.15
N ASN A 252 13.93 -6.02 -24.96
CA ASN A 252 14.07 -4.90 -25.89
C ASN A 252 15.44 -4.21 -25.63
N GLN A 253 15.63 -2.96 -26.06
CA GLN A 253 16.90 -2.24 -25.89
C GLN A 253 17.05 -1.51 -24.54
N ASP A 254 16.07 -1.62 -23.64
CA ASP A 254 16.20 -1.06 -22.28
C ASP A 254 17.31 -1.77 -21.50
N SER A 255 17.87 -1.08 -20.52
CA SER A 255 18.93 -1.64 -19.68
C SER A 255 18.92 -1.09 -18.26
N VAL A 256 19.60 -1.80 -17.36
CA VAL A 256 19.92 -1.33 -16.01
C VAL A 256 21.44 -1.23 -15.87
N ILE A 257 21.90 -0.07 -15.40
CA ILE A 257 23.31 0.23 -15.14
C ILE A 257 23.45 0.43 -13.64
N ILE A 258 24.32 -0.35 -13.01
CA ILE A 258 24.48 -0.33 -11.56
C ILE A 258 25.80 0.35 -11.22
N HIS A 259 25.70 1.39 -10.41
CA HIS A 259 26.84 2.18 -9.96
C HIS A 259 27.32 1.70 -8.59
N GLU A 260 28.64 1.56 -8.44
CA GLU A 260 29.26 1.05 -7.21
C GLU A 260 29.81 2.17 -6.32
N GLU A 261 30.14 3.29 -6.94
CA GLU A 261 30.60 4.52 -6.33
C GLU A 261 29.49 5.27 -5.58
N ASP A 262 29.88 6.24 -4.75
CA ASP A 262 28.91 7.17 -4.18
C ASP A 262 28.31 8.03 -5.30
N CYS A 263 27.01 8.30 -5.23
CA CYS A 263 26.34 9.15 -6.22
C CYS A 263 26.99 10.53 -6.34
N ARG A 264 27.62 11.04 -5.28
CA ARG A 264 28.32 12.33 -5.27
C ARG A 264 29.54 12.38 -6.18
N ASP A 265 30.14 11.22 -6.46
CA ASP A 265 31.27 11.12 -7.39
C ASP A 265 30.82 11.26 -8.86
N SER A 266 29.52 11.20 -9.13
CA SER A 266 28.92 11.20 -10.48
C SER A 266 27.88 12.31 -10.68
N LEU A 267 27.97 13.42 -9.94
CA LEU A 267 26.95 14.49 -9.97
C LEU A 267 26.76 15.12 -11.34
N ASP A 268 27.83 15.31 -12.11
CA ASP A 268 27.74 15.91 -13.46
C ASP A 268 27.00 14.97 -14.43
N LEU A 269 27.21 13.66 -14.28
CA LEU A 269 26.47 12.64 -15.02
C LEU A 269 24.99 12.64 -14.63
N ILE A 270 24.70 12.60 -13.32
CA ILE A 270 23.33 12.57 -12.77
C ILE A 270 22.55 13.81 -13.20
N ALA A 271 23.15 15.01 -13.11
CA ALA A 271 22.51 16.26 -13.47
C ALA A 271 22.16 16.36 -14.96
N GLY A 272 22.86 15.62 -15.83
CA GLY A 272 22.59 15.55 -17.27
C GLY A 272 21.49 14.55 -17.67
N MET A 273 21.00 13.72 -16.75
CA MET A 273 19.98 12.70 -17.05
C MET A 273 18.59 13.32 -17.25
N ALA A 274 17.75 12.64 -18.03
CA ALA A 274 16.39 13.10 -18.33
C ALA A 274 15.51 13.17 -17.06
N ARG A 275 15.81 12.32 -16.08
CA ARG A 275 15.09 12.27 -14.81
C ARG A 275 15.97 11.74 -13.68
N VAL A 276 15.92 12.39 -12.52
CA VAL A 276 16.56 11.92 -11.29
C VAL A 276 15.50 11.61 -10.26
N ILE A 277 15.53 10.42 -9.65
CA ILE A 277 14.57 9.97 -8.65
C ILE A 277 15.31 9.65 -7.35
N LEU A 278 15.09 10.49 -6.33
CA LEU A 278 15.65 10.34 -4.99
C LEU A 278 14.64 9.58 -4.13
N THR A 279 14.99 8.36 -3.70
CA THR A 279 14.04 7.47 -3.02
C THR A 279 14.37 7.19 -1.55
N LYS A 280 15.42 7.83 -1.02
CA LYS A 280 15.90 7.64 0.36
C LYS A 280 16.24 8.96 1.03
N GLU A 281 15.52 9.27 2.11
CA GLU A 281 15.82 10.41 2.99
C GLU A 281 17.01 10.15 3.93
N PRO A 282 17.75 11.19 4.37
CA PRO A 282 17.66 12.58 3.91
C PRO A 282 18.43 12.79 2.59
N TYR A 283 17.87 13.60 1.68
CA TYR A 283 18.47 13.90 0.37
C TYR A 283 18.59 15.39 0.04
N ILE A 284 18.28 16.30 0.98
CA ILE A 284 18.24 17.75 0.71
C ILE A 284 19.59 18.28 0.22
N GLU A 285 20.71 17.85 0.83
CA GLU A 285 22.05 18.25 0.39
C GLU A 285 22.34 17.79 -1.04
N LEU A 286 22.03 16.52 -1.34
CA LEU A 286 22.21 15.95 -2.67
C LEU A 286 21.34 16.66 -3.72
N LEU A 287 20.09 16.95 -3.39
CA LEU A 287 19.17 17.71 -4.24
C LEU A 287 19.77 19.07 -4.60
N GLN A 288 20.30 19.81 -3.62
CA GLN A 288 20.95 21.10 -3.85
C GLN A 288 22.18 20.96 -4.76
N GLU A 289 23.02 19.95 -4.53
CA GLU A 289 24.20 19.69 -5.35
C GLU A 289 23.87 19.35 -6.82
N ILE A 290 22.75 18.67 -7.06
CA ILE A 290 22.23 18.38 -8.40
C ILE A 290 21.69 19.66 -9.04
N LEU A 291 20.84 20.42 -8.33
CA LEU A 291 20.23 21.65 -8.87
C LEU A 291 21.26 22.76 -9.13
N TYR A 292 22.37 22.82 -8.38
CA TYR A 292 23.47 23.74 -8.69
C TYR A 292 24.16 23.45 -10.03
N ARG A 293 24.09 22.20 -10.51
CA ARG A 293 24.66 21.80 -11.80
C ARG A 293 23.66 21.92 -12.94
N ASN A 294 22.40 21.55 -12.67
CA ASN A 294 21.32 21.69 -13.63
C ASN A 294 20.05 22.22 -12.94
N PRO A 295 19.86 23.55 -12.93
CA PRO A 295 18.68 24.19 -12.33
C PRO A 295 17.36 23.79 -12.98
N ASP A 296 17.39 23.38 -14.26
CA ASP A 296 16.23 22.97 -15.05
C ASP A 296 16.01 21.44 -15.02
N GLY A 297 16.85 20.69 -14.31
CA GLY A 297 16.81 19.24 -14.26
C GLY A 297 15.59 18.71 -13.50
N LYS A 298 14.91 17.70 -14.06
CA LYS A 298 13.74 17.07 -13.42
C LYS A 298 14.18 16.14 -12.28
N VAL A 299 14.00 16.57 -11.03
CA VAL A 299 14.32 15.81 -9.82
C VAL A 299 13.05 15.45 -9.05
N HIS A 300 12.83 14.15 -8.86
CA HIS A 300 11.66 13.59 -8.18
C HIS A 300 12.08 13.07 -6.81
N CYS A 301 11.47 13.59 -5.76
CA CYS A 301 11.86 13.37 -4.37
C CYS A 301 10.77 12.58 -3.64
N TRP A 302 11.10 11.39 -3.14
CA TRP A 302 10.18 10.61 -2.33
C TRP A 302 10.06 11.17 -0.92
N SER A 303 8.84 11.41 -0.44
CA SER A 303 8.58 11.67 0.97
C SER A 303 7.24 11.06 1.39
N PRO A 304 7.20 10.26 2.48
CA PRO A 304 5.95 9.73 3.01
C PRO A 304 5.12 10.79 3.76
N GLN A 305 5.75 11.92 4.13
CA GLN A 305 5.12 13.03 4.84
C GLN A 305 4.92 14.24 3.93
N PRO A 306 3.98 15.15 4.25
CA PRO A 306 3.82 16.40 3.53
C PRO A 306 5.14 17.18 3.51
N MET A 307 5.61 17.51 2.30
CA MET A 307 6.84 18.26 2.11
C MET A 307 6.69 19.13 0.87
N GLU A 308 6.75 20.44 1.07
CA GLU A 308 6.51 21.45 0.03
C GLU A 308 7.84 21.91 -0.61
N LEU A 309 8.63 20.96 -1.14
CA LEU A 309 9.92 21.33 -1.77
C LEU A 309 9.74 22.11 -3.07
N ASP A 310 8.65 21.85 -3.78
CA ASP A 310 8.22 22.58 -4.97
C ASP A 310 7.89 24.06 -4.67
N GLN A 311 7.54 24.40 -3.42
CA GLN A 311 7.37 25.78 -2.98
C GLN A 311 8.70 26.45 -2.60
N ILE A 312 9.71 25.67 -2.19
CA ILE A 312 11.01 26.16 -1.74
C ILE A 312 11.96 26.37 -2.91
N TYR A 313 12.03 25.41 -3.83
CA TYR A 313 12.87 25.48 -5.02
C TYR A 313 12.07 26.06 -6.18
N ALA A 314 12.58 27.13 -6.80
CA ALA A 314 11.87 27.82 -7.85
C ALA A 314 11.80 26.98 -9.14
N GLY A 315 10.64 26.38 -9.43
CA GLY A 315 10.30 25.83 -10.75
C GLY A 315 9.63 24.45 -10.74
N ASN A 316 9.03 24.07 -11.88
CA ASN A 316 8.42 22.74 -12.14
C ASN A 316 9.44 21.58 -12.19
N ALA A 317 10.70 21.85 -11.81
CA ALA A 317 11.82 20.92 -11.91
C ALA A 317 11.86 19.94 -10.72
N VAL A 318 11.32 20.31 -9.55
CA VAL A 318 11.28 19.45 -8.37
C VAL A 318 9.86 18.91 -8.15
N VAL A 319 9.72 17.59 -8.10
CA VAL A 319 8.43 16.91 -7.88
C VAL A 319 8.52 16.07 -6.61
N VAL A 320 7.63 16.29 -5.65
CA VAL A 320 7.53 15.43 -4.45
C VAL A 320 6.50 14.33 -4.70
N PHE A 321 6.76 13.10 -4.24
CA PHE A 321 5.84 11.98 -4.36
C PHE A 321 5.87 11.03 -3.17
N GLY A 322 4.81 10.24 -3.01
CA GLY A 322 4.76 9.15 -2.02
C GLY A 322 4.09 9.50 -0.68
N MET A 323 3.41 10.64 -0.58
CA MET A 323 2.67 11.05 0.61
C MET A 323 1.64 10.01 1.03
N LEU A 324 1.73 9.51 2.27
CA LEU A 324 0.93 8.37 2.71
C LEU A 324 -0.57 8.63 2.66
N ASP A 325 -1.03 9.87 2.86
CA ASP A 325 -2.46 10.22 2.77
C ASP A 325 -3.00 10.12 1.32
N GLU A 326 -2.12 10.18 0.30
CA GLU A 326 -2.49 9.96 -1.10
C GLU A 326 -2.35 8.50 -1.53
N ILE A 327 -1.46 7.76 -0.86
CA ILE A 327 -1.18 6.34 -1.15
C ILE A 327 -2.17 5.42 -0.44
N LEU A 328 -2.51 5.72 0.81
CA LEU A 328 -3.44 4.95 1.64
C LEU A 328 -4.85 5.50 1.50
N THR A 329 -5.45 5.24 0.33
CA THR A 329 -6.85 5.55 0.04
C THR A 329 -7.63 4.27 -0.22
N GLU A 330 -8.95 4.36 -0.13
CA GLU A 330 -9.84 3.21 -0.40
C GLU A 330 -9.58 2.61 -1.79
N ASP A 331 -9.51 3.47 -2.80
CA ASP A 331 -9.33 3.07 -4.19
C ASP A 331 -7.96 2.41 -4.42
N GLN A 332 -6.90 2.95 -3.82
CA GLN A 332 -5.54 2.40 -3.94
C GLN A 332 -5.36 1.08 -3.17
N ILE A 333 -6.07 0.88 -2.06
CA ILE A 333 -5.98 -0.35 -1.26
C ILE A 333 -6.89 -1.44 -1.83
N LYS A 334 -8.16 -1.12 -2.09
CA LYS A 334 -9.13 -2.11 -2.57
C LYS A 334 -8.88 -2.50 -4.02
N ARG A 335 -8.41 -1.55 -4.84
CA ARG A 335 -8.02 -1.74 -6.25
C ARG A 335 -9.07 -2.52 -7.06
N GLU A 336 -10.35 -2.26 -6.82
CA GLU A 336 -11.44 -3.09 -7.33
C GLU A 336 -11.39 -3.18 -8.87
N ALA A 337 -11.13 -2.07 -9.55
CA ALA A 337 -10.97 -2.03 -11.01
C ALA A 337 -9.79 -2.87 -11.51
N ILE A 338 -8.61 -2.78 -10.87
CA ILE A 338 -7.43 -3.54 -11.29
C ILE A 338 -7.62 -5.04 -11.02
N TYR A 339 -8.16 -5.42 -9.85
CA TYR A 339 -8.45 -6.83 -9.57
C TYR A 339 -9.51 -7.38 -10.51
N ARG A 340 -10.59 -6.64 -10.79
CA ARG A 340 -11.61 -7.06 -11.76
C ARG A 340 -11.00 -7.25 -13.14
N LYS A 341 -10.15 -6.33 -13.60
CA LYS A 341 -9.43 -6.44 -14.88
C LYS A 341 -8.51 -7.67 -14.92
N ALA A 342 -7.76 -7.92 -13.85
CA ALA A 342 -6.91 -9.12 -13.73
C ALA A 342 -7.73 -10.43 -13.78
N LYS A 343 -8.91 -10.46 -13.14
CA LYS A 343 -9.84 -11.59 -13.21
C LYS A 343 -10.37 -11.80 -14.63
N LEU A 344 -10.72 -10.72 -15.32
CA LEU A 344 -11.18 -10.77 -16.72
C LEU A 344 -10.08 -11.30 -17.65
N PHE A 345 -8.83 -10.84 -17.53
CA PHE A 345 -7.70 -11.39 -18.30
C PHE A 345 -7.48 -12.89 -18.06
N ASN A 346 -7.50 -13.32 -16.80
CA ASN A 346 -7.38 -14.73 -16.48
C ASN A 346 -8.54 -15.54 -17.07
N TYR A 347 -9.75 -15.01 -16.98
CA TYR A 347 -10.93 -15.70 -17.46
C TYR A 347 -10.95 -15.79 -19.00
N ASP A 348 -10.53 -14.74 -19.70
CA ASP A 348 -10.28 -14.77 -21.15
C ASP A 348 -9.31 -15.88 -21.54
N TYR A 349 -8.18 -15.97 -20.84
CA TYR A 349 -7.20 -17.04 -21.04
C TYR A 349 -7.81 -18.44 -20.79
N ALA A 350 -8.58 -18.60 -19.72
CA ALA A 350 -9.23 -19.87 -19.38
C ALA A 350 -10.30 -20.29 -20.40
N LEU A 351 -11.07 -19.33 -20.91
CA LEU A 351 -12.01 -19.52 -22.00
C LEU A 351 -11.27 -20.03 -23.24
N ARG A 352 -10.15 -19.38 -23.58
CA ARG A 352 -9.34 -19.72 -24.76
C ARG A 352 -8.83 -21.14 -24.74
N TYR A 353 -8.33 -21.57 -23.59
CA TYR A 353 -7.90 -22.94 -23.41
C TYR A 353 -9.05 -23.95 -23.59
N LYS A 354 -10.27 -23.57 -23.20
CA LYS A 354 -11.50 -24.37 -23.37
C LYS A 354 -12.14 -24.22 -24.76
N ASN A 355 -11.63 -23.33 -25.61
CA ASN A 355 -12.20 -22.99 -26.91
C ASN A 355 -13.71 -22.69 -26.85
N ARG A 356 -14.16 -21.90 -25.86
CA ARG A 356 -15.53 -21.38 -25.76
C ARG A 356 -15.58 -19.89 -25.43
N HIS A 357 -16.67 -19.20 -25.76
CA HIS A 357 -16.89 -17.80 -25.41
C HIS A 357 -17.58 -17.62 -24.05
N ALA A 358 -17.51 -16.40 -23.50
CA ALA A 358 -18.21 -16.01 -22.29
C ALA A 358 -19.74 -16.09 -22.48
N THR A 359 -20.44 -16.64 -21.49
CA THR A 359 -21.91 -16.67 -21.46
C THR A 359 -22.46 -15.54 -20.60
N PRO A 360 -23.73 -15.12 -20.78
CA PRO A 360 -24.39 -14.22 -19.83
C PRO A 360 -24.32 -14.77 -18.41
N GLY A 361 -23.96 -13.92 -17.44
CA GLY A 361 -23.79 -14.33 -16.04
C GLY A 361 -22.44 -14.99 -15.71
N TYR A 362 -21.39 -14.73 -16.49
CA TYR A 362 -20.06 -15.31 -16.30
C TYR A 362 -19.36 -14.96 -14.98
N GLU A 363 -19.86 -13.98 -14.21
CA GLU A 363 -19.22 -13.44 -13.01
C GLU A 363 -18.81 -14.54 -12.01
N GLN A 364 -19.69 -15.49 -11.71
CA GLN A 364 -19.36 -16.58 -10.80
C GLN A 364 -18.27 -17.49 -11.36
N GLU A 365 -18.31 -17.80 -12.66
CA GLU A 365 -17.31 -18.66 -13.30
C GLU A 365 -15.94 -17.97 -13.39
N MET A 366 -15.92 -16.65 -13.57
CA MET A 366 -14.70 -15.83 -13.50
C MET A 366 -14.10 -15.85 -12.09
N GLU A 367 -14.93 -15.70 -11.05
CA GLU A 367 -14.48 -15.78 -9.66
C GLU A 367 -13.92 -17.16 -9.33
N ASP A 368 -14.61 -18.24 -9.73
CA ASP A 368 -14.15 -19.61 -9.51
C ASP A 368 -12.80 -19.86 -10.22
N ALA A 369 -12.64 -19.35 -11.45
CA ALA A 369 -11.39 -19.42 -12.20
C ALA A 369 -10.25 -18.63 -11.53
N TRP A 370 -10.56 -17.50 -10.89
CA TRP A 370 -9.59 -16.70 -10.14
C TRP A 370 -9.15 -17.38 -8.84
N VAL A 371 -10.10 -17.96 -8.09
CA VAL A 371 -9.83 -18.66 -6.83
C VAL A 371 -8.90 -19.85 -7.05
N ALA A 372 -9.01 -20.54 -8.18
CA ALA A 372 -8.17 -21.67 -8.53
C ALA A 372 -6.68 -21.31 -8.82
N LEU A 373 -6.35 -20.02 -8.96
CA LEU A 373 -4.97 -19.59 -9.24
C LEU A 373 -4.10 -19.52 -7.99
N ASP A 374 -2.85 -19.96 -8.14
CA ASP A 374 -1.76 -19.66 -7.21
C ASP A 374 -1.37 -18.17 -7.23
N GLY A 375 -0.62 -17.74 -6.21
CA GLY A 375 -0.19 -16.35 -6.05
C GLY A 375 0.58 -15.82 -7.26
N PHE A 376 1.49 -16.61 -7.83
CA PHE A 376 2.29 -16.21 -8.98
C PHE A 376 1.43 -15.90 -10.21
N LYS A 377 0.46 -16.76 -10.55
CA LYS A 377 -0.47 -16.53 -11.67
C LYS A 377 -1.39 -15.35 -11.43
N LYS A 378 -1.87 -15.16 -10.19
CA LYS A 378 -2.63 -13.94 -9.83
C LYS A 378 -1.77 -12.69 -10.05
N GLY A 379 -0.52 -12.73 -9.60
CA GLY A 379 0.47 -11.67 -9.83
C GLY A 379 0.69 -11.35 -11.30
N SER A 380 0.82 -12.35 -12.15
CA SER A 380 1.01 -12.16 -13.59
C SER A 380 -0.18 -11.44 -14.24
N ASN A 381 -1.40 -11.81 -13.86
CA ASN A 381 -2.62 -11.16 -14.37
C ASN A 381 -2.79 -9.73 -13.84
N ILE A 382 -2.42 -9.49 -12.58
CA ILE A 382 -2.41 -8.14 -11.99
C ILE A 382 -1.38 -7.26 -12.71
N ALA A 383 -0.20 -7.79 -13.03
CA ALA A 383 0.82 -7.06 -13.76
C ALA A 383 0.37 -6.69 -15.19
N ARG A 384 -0.35 -7.58 -15.88
CA ARG A 384 -1.01 -7.25 -17.16
C ARG A 384 -2.06 -6.15 -17.00
N ALA A 385 -2.90 -6.25 -15.98
CA ALA A 385 -3.90 -5.22 -15.68
C ALA A 385 -3.29 -3.85 -15.34
N ASP A 386 -2.14 -3.83 -14.68
CA ASP A 386 -1.38 -2.61 -14.37
C ASP A 386 -0.73 -1.97 -15.60
N HIS A 387 -0.35 -2.76 -16.62
CA HIS A 387 0.24 -2.28 -17.87
C HIS A 387 -0.80 -1.83 -18.90
N TYR A 388 -1.99 -2.43 -18.90
CA TYR A 388 -2.97 -2.31 -19.99
C TYR A 388 -3.39 -0.87 -20.36
N TRP A 389 -3.28 0.09 -19.44
CA TRP A 389 -3.56 1.49 -19.78
C TRP A 389 -2.58 2.07 -20.82
N ILE A 390 -1.34 1.56 -20.85
CA ILE A 390 -0.31 1.92 -21.84
C ILE A 390 -0.68 1.32 -23.18
N GLU A 391 -1.04 0.03 -23.22
CA GLU A 391 -1.53 -0.62 -24.45
C GLU A 391 -2.74 0.13 -25.03
N LYS A 392 -3.68 0.53 -24.18
CA LYS A 392 -4.85 1.31 -24.60
C LYS A 392 -4.43 2.65 -25.21
N ARG A 393 -3.57 3.40 -24.52
CA ARG A 393 -3.08 4.69 -25.03
C ARG A 393 -2.30 4.52 -26.34
N LEU A 394 -1.48 3.48 -26.47
CA LEU A 394 -0.77 3.17 -27.72
C LEU A 394 -1.74 2.80 -28.85
N SER A 395 -2.78 2.02 -28.56
CA SER A 395 -3.84 1.71 -29.52
C SER A 395 -4.57 2.97 -30.00
N GLU A 396 -4.85 3.91 -29.09
CA GLU A 396 -5.45 5.21 -29.40
C GLU A 396 -4.52 6.08 -30.26
N CYS A 397 -3.21 5.96 -30.07
CA CYS A 397 -2.17 6.57 -30.91
C CYS A 397 -1.92 5.82 -32.24
N GLY A 398 -2.65 4.73 -32.51
CA GLY A 398 -2.59 4.01 -33.79
C GLY A 398 -1.65 2.80 -33.83
N ALA A 399 -1.16 2.31 -32.69
CA ALA A 399 -0.41 1.06 -32.63
C ALA A 399 -1.28 -0.13 -33.08
N SER A 400 -0.70 -1.04 -33.85
CA SER A 400 -1.41 -2.23 -34.36
C SER A 400 -1.47 -3.35 -33.31
N GLU A 401 -2.48 -4.22 -33.38
CA GLU A 401 -2.62 -5.35 -32.45
C GLU A 401 -1.36 -6.24 -32.35
N PRO A 402 -0.68 -6.62 -33.45
CA PRO A 402 0.56 -7.39 -33.35
C PRO A 402 1.67 -6.72 -32.54
N VAL A 403 1.77 -5.39 -32.59
CA VAL A 403 2.73 -4.62 -31.78
C VAL A 403 2.33 -4.69 -30.31
N LEU A 404 1.04 -4.50 -30.00
CA LEU A 404 0.54 -4.60 -28.61
C LEU A 404 0.77 -5.99 -28.01
N TRP A 405 0.60 -7.05 -28.81
CA TRP A 405 0.87 -8.43 -28.37
C TRP A 405 2.35 -8.64 -28.07
N GLU A 406 3.25 -8.09 -28.89
CA GLU A 406 4.68 -8.18 -28.65
C GLU A 406 5.10 -7.41 -27.38
N LEU A 407 4.53 -6.22 -27.13
CA LEU A 407 4.77 -5.47 -25.90
C LEU A 407 4.26 -6.23 -24.66
N GLU A 408 3.09 -6.86 -24.73
CA GLU A 408 2.57 -7.71 -23.65
C GLU A 408 3.45 -8.94 -23.43
N HIS A 409 3.98 -9.57 -24.49
CA HIS A 409 4.93 -10.68 -24.34
C HIS A 409 6.23 -10.26 -23.67
N ILE A 410 6.78 -9.09 -24.03
CA ILE A 410 7.93 -8.48 -23.36
C ILE A 410 7.60 -8.28 -21.87
N ARG A 411 6.47 -7.65 -21.55
CA ARG A 411 5.99 -7.43 -20.17
C ARG A 411 5.83 -8.73 -19.39
N TRP A 412 5.29 -9.78 -20.04
CA TRP A 412 5.12 -11.11 -19.48
C TRP A 412 6.46 -11.80 -19.21
N CYS A 413 7.43 -11.70 -20.12
CA CYS A 413 8.79 -12.20 -19.92
C CYS A 413 9.49 -11.48 -18.77
N ARG A 414 9.40 -10.14 -18.72
CA ARG A 414 9.90 -9.32 -17.61
C ARG A 414 9.28 -9.73 -16.27
N PHE A 415 7.97 -9.96 -16.23
CA PHE A 415 7.32 -10.50 -15.03
C PHE A 415 7.92 -11.83 -14.57
N HIS A 416 8.26 -12.72 -15.50
CA HIS A 416 8.93 -13.97 -15.16
C HIS A 416 10.36 -13.72 -14.62
N TYR A 417 11.17 -12.91 -15.30
CA TYR A 417 12.55 -12.63 -14.89
C TYR A 417 12.64 -11.95 -13.52
N ILE A 418 11.80 -10.94 -13.26
CA ILE A 418 11.80 -10.24 -11.95
C ILE A 418 11.35 -11.16 -10.80
N ASN A 419 10.70 -12.28 -11.11
CA ASN A 419 10.30 -13.31 -10.15
C ASN A 419 11.20 -14.54 -10.23
N HIS A 420 12.44 -14.39 -10.70
CA HIS A 420 13.50 -15.41 -10.76
C HIS A 420 13.19 -16.62 -11.66
N TRP A 421 12.35 -16.44 -12.67
CA TRP A 421 12.21 -17.43 -13.71
C TRP A 421 13.32 -17.30 -14.75
N LYS A 422 13.62 -18.40 -15.42
CA LYS A 422 14.58 -18.44 -16.51
C LYS A 422 14.12 -19.34 -17.64
N TYR A 423 14.65 -19.06 -18.82
CA TYR A 423 14.48 -19.93 -19.97
C TYR A 423 14.99 -21.34 -19.66
N ASP A 424 14.20 -22.33 -20.10
CA ASP A 424 14.60 -23.73 -20.21
C ASP A 424 13.74 -24.36 -21.30
N PRO A 425 14.29 -25.21 -22.20
CA PRO A 425 13.50 -25.90 -23.22
C PRO A 425 12.33 -26.72 -22.65
N VAL A 426 12.41 -27.15 -21.39
CA VAL A 426 11.36 -27.90 -20.70
C VAL A 426 10.78 -27.05 -19.57
N ARG A 427 9.46 -26.90 -19.57
CA ARG A 427 8.75 -26.20 -18.48
C ARG A 427 8.86 -26.98 -17.18
N ASP A 428 9.34 -26.32 -16.13
CA ASP A 428 9.37 -26.83 -14.76
C ASP A 428 9.03 -25.67 -13.81
N ASN A 429 7.75 -25.59 -13.42
CA ASN A 429 7.26 -24.50 -12.57
C ASN A 429 7.90 -24.52 -11.17
N ALA A 430 8.21 -25.70 -10.63
CA ALA A 430 8.82 -25.81 -9.30
C ALA A 430 10.24 -25.22 -9.28
N LYS A 431 10.97 -25.35 -10.39
CA LYS A 431 12.30 -24.75 -10.58
C LYS A 431 12.28 -23.39 -11.29
N ARG A 432 11.09 -22.81 -11.48
CA ARG A 432 10.87 -21.53 -12.18
C ARG A 432 11.50 -21.50 -13.58
N ARG A 433 11.20 -22.52 -14.38
CA ARG A 433 11.72 -22.71 -15.74
C ARG A 433 10.58 -22.69 -16.76
N HIS A 434 10.73 -21.89 -17.82
CA HIS A 434 9.69 -21.75 -18.84
C HIS A 434 10.27 -21.66 -20.25
N HIS A 435 9.71 -22.43 -21.19
CA HIS A 435 10.20 -22.55 -22.57
C HIS A 435 9.82 -21.38 -23.47
N LEU A 436 8.79 -20.62 -23.10
CA LEU A 436 8.36 -19.41 -23.82
C LEU A 436 9.10 -18.13 -23.40
N LEU A 437 10.14 -18.22 -22.57
CA LEU A 437 11.00 -17.06 -22.26
C LEU A 437 12.03 -16.87 -23.37
N ILE A 438 11.53 -16.51 -24.55
CA ILE A 438 12.25 -16.30 -25.80
C ILE A 438 11.69 -15.05 -26.49
N PRO A 439 12.42 -14.45 -27.46
CA PRO A 439 11.91 -13.32 -28.23
C PRO A 439 10.57 -13.62 -28.89
N TYR A 440 9.69 -12.62 -28.97
CA TYR A 440 8.35 -12.77 -29.54
C TYR A 440 8.38 -13.32 -30.98
N ALA A 441 9.35 -12.87 -31.79
CA ALA A 441 9.52 -13.35 -33.16
C ALA A 441 9.63 -14.88 -33.26
N ASP A 442 10.26 -15.51 -32.26
CA ASP A 442 10.54 -16.95 -32.20
C ASP A 442 9.37 -17.78 -31.62
N LEU A 443 8.30 -17.13 -31.14
CA LEU A 443 7.12 -17.83 -30.66
C LEU A 443 6.34 -18.51 -31.79
N PRO A 444 5.79 -19.70 -31.53
CA PRO A 444 4.75 -20.28 -32.38
C PRO A 444 3.54 -19.35 -32.49
N GLN A 445 2.88 -19.33 -33.66
CA GLN A 445 1.76 -18.43 -33.91
C GLN A 445 0.63 -18.57 -32.89
N ASN A 446 0.31 -19.80 -32.47
CA ASN A 446 -0.72 -20.07 -31.48
C ASN A 446 -0.36 -19.55 -30.07
N GLU A 447 0.92 -19.30 -29.78
CA GLU A 447 1.35 -18.66 -28.53
C GLU A 447 1.28 -17.13 -28.64
N LYS A 448 1.71 -16.55 -29.76
CA LYS A 448 1.62 -15.10 -30.04
C LYS A 448 0.21 -14.55 -29.84
N GLU A 449 -0.79 -15.27 -30.35
CA GLU A 449 -2.15 -14.79 -30.26
C GLU A 449 -2.68 -14.74 -28.82
N LYS A 450 -2.08 -15.48 -27.86
CA LYS A 450 -2.49 -15.49 -26.44
C LYS A 450 -2.15 -14.19 -25.72
N ASP A 451 -1.28 -13.38 -26.28
CA ASP A 451 -0.97 -12.04 -25.75
C ASP A 451 -2.07 -11.03 -26.07
N GLY A 452 -2.99 -11.35 -27.00
CA GLY A 452 -4.22 -10.59 -27.23
C GLY A 452 -5.34 -10.85 -26.20
N ILE A 453 -6.51 -10.23 -26.44
CA ILE A 453 -7.77 -10.53 -25.73
C ILE A 453 -8.67 -11.26 -26.71
N TRP A 454 -9.09 -12.47 -26.37
CA TRP A 454 -9.78 -13.36 -27.31
C TRP A 454 -11.29 -13.13 -27.35
N ASP A 455 -11.93 -12.97 -26.20
CA ASP A 455 -13.37 -12.85 -26.07
C ASP A 455 -13.81 -11.38 -26.17
N ALA A 456 -14.65 -11.07 -27.16
CA ALA A 456 -15.11 -9.72 -27.43
C ALA A 456 -15.97 -9.11 -26.29
N VAL A 457 -16.72 -9.95 -25.56
CA VAL A 457 -17.52 -9.47 -24.41
C VAL A 457 -16.59 -9.04 -23.29
N LEU A 458 -15.58 -9.86 -22.99
CA LEU A 458 -14.59 -9.53 -21.96
C LEU A 458 -13.73 -8.34 -22.37
N LYS A 459 -13.34 -8.22 -23.65
CA LYS A 459 -12.63 -7.05 -24.19
C LYS A 459 -13.40 -5.76 -23.92
N GLY A 460 -14.70 -5.73 -24.23
CA GLY A 460 -15.55 -4.56 -23.97
C GLY A 460 -15.68 -4.20 -22.48
N GLU A 461 -15.68 -5.19 -21.58
CA GLU A 461 -15.69 -4.94 -20.13
C GLU A 461 -14.35 -4.41 -19.61
N ILE A 462 -13.23 -4.94 -20.12
CA ILE A 462 -11.88 -4.47 -19.79
C ILE A 462 -11.69 -3.01 -20.24
N GLU A 463 -12.18 -2.66 -21.43
CA GLU A 463 -12.07 -1.31 -21.99
C GLU A 463 -12.82 -0.26 -21.15
N LYS A 464 -13.99 -0.61 -20.59
CA LYS A 464 -14.76 0.24 -19.66
C LYS A 464 -13.99 0.54 -18.37
N LEU A 465 -13.33 -0.47 -17.80
CA LEU A 465 -12.49 -0.36 -16.59
C LEU A 465 -11.18 0.40 -16.80
N THR A 466 -10.97 0.98 -17.98
CA THR A 466 -9.77 1.77 -18.32
C THR A 466 -10.15 3.20 -18.71
N GLN A 467 -11.42 3.59 -18.54
CA GLN A 467 -11.88 4.98 -18.70
C GLN A 467 -11.97 5.73 -17.36
N GLU A 468 -11.84 4.99 -16.26
CA GLU A 468 -11.63 5.46 -14.88
C GLU A 468 -10.13 5.52 -14.58
#